data_AF-A0A7X6N0J2-F1
#
_entry.id   AF-A0A7X6N0J2-F1
#
_cell.length_a   1.000
_cell.length_b   1.000
_cell.length_c   1.000
_cell.angle_alpha   90.00
_cell.angle_beta   90.00
_cell.angle_gamma   90.00
#
_symmetry.space_group_name_H-M   'P 1'
#
loop_
_entity.id
_entity.type
_entity.pdbx_description
1 polymer ?
#
loop_
_entity_poly.entity_id
_entity_poly.type
_entity_poly.pdbx_seq_one_letter_code
_entity_poly.pdbx_strand_id
1 'polypeptide(L)'
;MRKFVYTILMLLVLAMGVGAGTLIGYHYNDAADAVTAKHFNKAQADLNSLKSENQKASSSISSLKDALSFASSVSTANSTQPPLSNTELAMAAYLDMNGTTPVANLERFGAGAELTFDNLSDGQISISAGSTASTVLVDINSETVNINPDPQTATPGDIKSMTFSINDLNQRYAPYQAQLDAIIATASDDNQGN
;
A
#
# COMPACT_ATOMS: atom_id res chain seq x y z
N MET A 1 -61.08 -59.34 46.11
CA MET A 1 -61.48 -58.46 45.00
C MET A 1 -60.68 -57.16 44.88
N ARG A 2 -60.27 -56.49 45.97
CA ARG A 2 -59.50 -55.21 45.88
C ARG A 2 -58.11 -55.32 45.24
N LYS A 3 -57.38 -56.44 45.43
CA LYS A 3 -56.02 -56.63 44.88
C LYS A 3 -55.98 -56.73 43.34
N PHE A 4 -57.04 -57.21 42.70
CA PHE A 4 -57.09 -57.41 41.25
C PHE A 4 -57.30 -56.09 40.48
N VAL A 5 -58.02 -55.14 41.09
CA VAL A 5 -58.29 -53.81 40.50
C VAL A 5 -57.03 -52.94 40.47
N TYR A 6 -56.17 -53.03 41.50
CA TYR A 6 -54.89 -52.30 41.52
C TYR A 6 -53.90 -52.80 40.47
N THR A 7 -53.88 -54.11 40.18
CA THR A 7 -52.97 -54.69 39.18
C THR A 7 -53.34 -54.23 37.76
N ILE A 8 -54.64 -54.17 37.44
CA ILE A 8 -55.11 -53.69 36.13
C ILE A 8 -54.90 -52.17 36.00
N LEU A 9 -55.14 -51.40 37.07
CA LEU A 9 -54.91 -49.95 37.06
C LEU A 9 -53.41 -49.63 36.89
N MET A 10 -52.51 -50.38 37.53
CA MET A 10 -51.07 -50.19 37.35
C MET A 10 -50.59 -50.54 35.93
N LEU A 11 -51.14 -51.60 35.33
CA LEU A 11 -50.85 -51.99 33.96
C LEU A 11 -51.32 -50.93 32.94
N LEU A 12 -52.46 -50.27 33.21
CA LEU A 12 -52.97 -49.20 32.35
C LEU A 12 -52.10 -47.93 32.42
N VAL A 13 -51.62 -47.57 33.61
CA VAL A 13 -50.71 -46.41 33.79
C VAL A 13 -49.34 -46.68 33.18
N LEU A 14 -48.81 -47.91 33.26
CA LEU A 14 -47.58 -48.27 32.57
C LEU A 14 -47.75 -48.25 31.04
N ALA A 15 -48.88 -48.74 30.51
CA ALA A 15 -49.13 -48.74 29.07
C ALA A 15 -49.28 -47.32 28.50
N MET A 16 -49.90 -46.40 29.25
CA MET A 16 -50.04 -45.00 28.83
C MET A 16 -48.74 -44.19 29.00
N GLY A 17 -47.90 -44.52 29.98
CA GLY A 17 -46.59 -43.86 30.18
C GLY A 17 -45.56 -44.20 29.10
N VAL A 18 -45.56 -45.44 28.59
CA VAL A 18 -44.60 -45.88 27.55
C VAL A 18 -45.04 -45.42 26.15
N GLY A 19 -46.35 -45.41 25.86
CA GLY A 19 -46.88 -44.96 24.56
C GLY A 19 -46.66 -43.47 24.26
N ALA A 20 -46.66 -42.61 25.29
CA ALA A 20 -46.37 -41.18 25.12
C ALA A 20 -44.86 -40.89 24.99
N GLY A 21 -44.00 -41.65 25.69
CA GLY A 21 -42.54 -41.48 25.63
C GLY A 21 -41.94 -41.87 24.27
N THR A 22 -42.47 -42.90 23.61
CA THR A 22 -42.00 -43.31 22.28
C THR A 22 -42.50 -42.41 21.17
N LEU A 23 -43.72 -41.88 21.23
CA LEU A 23 -44.21 -40.98 20.18
C LEU A 23 -43.42 -39.66 20.18
N ILE A 24 -43.10 -39.12 21.36
CA ILE A 24 -42.32 -37.89 21.50
C ILE A 24 -40.86 -38.14 21.07
N GLY A 25 -40.25 -39.29 21.39
CA GLY A 25 -38.88 -39.60 20.97
C GLY A 25 -38.68 -39.69 19.44
N TYR A 26 -39.63 -40.26 18.71
CA TYR A 26 -39.52 -40.40 17.24
C TYR A 26 -39.67 -39.06 16.50
N HIS A 27 -40.60 -38.19 16.94
CA HIS A 27 -40.79 -36.89 16.29
C HIS A 27 -39.62 -35.92 16.51
N TYR A 28 -38.92 -36.00 17.65
CA TYR A 28 -37.75 -35.16 17.91
C TYR A 28 -36.50 -35.62 17.16
N ASN A 29 -36.34 -36.93 16.92
CA ASN A 29 -35.19 -37.45 16.20
C ASN A 29 -35.29 -37.17 14.70
N ASP A 30 -36.46 -37.36 14.08
CA ASP A 30 -36.67 -37.01 12.67
C ASP A 30 -36.59 -35.49 12.41
N ALA A 31 -37.06 -34.67 13.35
CA ALA A 31 -36.94 -33.22 13.25
C ALA A 31 -35.49 -32.73 13.45
N ALA A 32 -34.74 -33.33 14.38
CA ALA A 32 -33.33 -33.03 14.59
C ALA A 32 -32.46 -33.47 13.40
N ASP A 33 -32.72 -34.64 12.83
CA ASP A 33 -32.03 -35.13 11.64
C ASP A 33 -32.34 -34.27 10.41
N ALA A 34 -33.60 -33.85 10.24
CA ALA A 34 -33.99 -32.95 9.15
C ALA A 34 -33.37 -31.54 9.28
N VAL A 35 -33.30 -31.00 10.50
CA VAL A 35 -32.64 -29.70 10.79
C VAL A 35 -31.14 -29.80 10.54
N THR A 36 -30.49 -30.89 10.96
CA THR A 36 -29.06 -31.13 10.77
C THR A 36 -28.71 -31.31 9.29
N ALA A 37 -29.50 -32.08 8.55
CA ALA A 37 -29.35 -32.24 7.10
C ALA A 37 -29.54 -30.91 6.33
N LYS A 38 -30.52 -30.09 6.72
CA LYS A 38 -30.75 -28.76 6.13
C LYS A 38 -29.58 -27.81 6.36
N HIS A 39 -29.04 -27.78 7.58
CA HIS A 39 -27.87 -26.95 7.90
C HIS A 39 -26.60 -27.44 7.20
N PHE A 40 -26.39 -28.75 7.09
CA PHE A 40 -25.27 -29.32 6.35
C PHE A 40 -25.34 -29.00 4.85
N ASN A 41 -26.51 -29.18 4.22
CA ASN A 41 -26.69 -28.86 2.81
C ASN A 41 -26.53 -27.36 2.52
N LYS A 42 -26.99 -26.50 3.44
CA LYS A 42 -26.78 -25.06 3.34
C LYS A 42 -25.29 -24.70 3.46
N ALA A 43 -24.59 -25.23 4.47
CA ALA A 43 -23.16 -25.00 4.64
C ALA A 43 -22.34 -25.49 3.44
N GLN A 44 -22.76 -26.60 2.81
CA GLN A 44 -22.11 -27.10 1.61
C GLN A 44 -22.37 -26.22 0.38
N ALA A 45 -23.58 -25.67 0.23
CA ALA A 45 -23.89 -24.69 -0.80
C ALA A 45 -23.08 -23.39 -0.61
N ASP A 46 -23.02 -22.89 0.63
CA ASP A 46 -22.24 -21.70 1.00
C ASP A 46 -20.74 -21.92 0.73
N LEU A 47 -20.20 -23.11 1.05
CA LEU A 47 -18.81 -23.49 0.76
C LEU A 47 -18.52 -23.52 -0.75
N ASN A 48 -19.46 -24.05 -1.55
CA ASN A 48 -19.30 -24.07 -3.01
C ASN A 48 -19.39 -22.66 -3.61
N SER A 49 -20.24 -21.78 -3.05
CA SER A 49 -20.31 -20.37 -3.42
C SER A 49 -19.00 -19.65 -3.13
N LEU A 50 -18.46 -19.81 -1.91
CA LEU A 50 -17.18 -19.24 -1.51
C LEU A 50 -16.02 -19.72 -2.38
N LYS A 51 -15.99 -21.00 -2.76
CA LYS A 51 -14.98 -21.52 -3.70
C LYS A 51 -15.08 -20.83 -5.07
N SER A 52 -16.29 -20.65 -5.58
CA SER A 52 -16.54 -19.97 -6.87
C SER A 52 -16.10 -18.50 -6.81
N GLU A 53 -16.43 -17.79 -5.73
CA GLU A 53 -16.00 -16.40 -5.51
C GLU A 53 -14.47 -16.29 -5.40
N ASN A 54 -13.82 -17.21 -4.68
CA ASN A 54 -12.37 -17.23 -4.53
C ASN A 54 -11.67 -17.51 -5.88
N GLN A 55 -12.21 -18.39 -6.71
CA GLN A 55 -11.73 -18.60 -8.08
C GLN A 55 -11.86 -17.34 -8.93
N LYS A 56 -13.00 -16.63 -8.87
CA LYS A 56 -13.18 -15.35 -9.57
C LYS A 56 -12.18 -14.29 -9.08
N ALA A 57 -11.98 -14.18 -7.77
CA ALA A 57 -11.02 -13.26 -7.19
C ALA A 57 -9.58 -13.58 -7.65
N SER A 58 -9.21 -14.86 -7.68
CA SER A 58 -7.90 -15.32 -8.16
C SER A 58 -7.67 -14.96 -9.63
N SER A 59 -8.68 -15.18 -10.49
CA SER A 59 -8.61 -14.77 -11.91
C SER A 59 -8.48 -13.25 -12.06
N SER A 60 -9.25 -12.47 -11.29
CA SER A 60 -9.14 -11.01 -11.29
C SER A 60 -7.75 -10.53 -10.86
N ILE A 61 -7.14 -11.15 -9.84
CA ILE A 61 -5.77 -10.84 -9.41
C ILE A 61 -4.77 -11.14 -10.52
N SER A 62 -4.92 -12.25 -11.24
CA SER A 62 -4.06 -12.58 -12.38
C SER A 62 -4.16 -11.53 -13.48
N SER A 63 -5.38 -11.14 -13.86
CA SER A 63 -5.59 -10.10 -14.88
C SER A 63 -5.04 -8.74 -14.45
N LEU A 64 -5.14 -8.39 -13.17
CA LEU A 64 -4.54 -7.17 -12.63
C LEU A 64 -3.01 -7.23 -12.68
N LYS A 65 -2.41 -8.39 -12.40
CA LYS A 65 -0.96 -8.60 -12.49
C LYS A 65 -0.48 -8.49 -13.94
N ASP A 66 -1.22 -9.05 -14.89
CA ASP A 66 -0.91 -8.96 -16.32
C ASP A 66 -1.04 -7.52 -16.82
N ALA A 67 -2.09 -6.80 -16.41
CA ALA A 67 -2.28 -5.39 -16.72
C ALA A 67 -1.16 -4.51 -16.14
N LEU A 68 -0.75 -4.77 -14.90
CA LEU A 68 0.37 -4.08 -14.26
C LEU A 68 1.68 -4.37 -15.00
N SER A 69 1.94 -5.62 -15.35
CA SER A 69 3.15 -6.02 -16.09
C SER A 69 3.20 -5.38 -17.48
N PHE A 70 2.06 -5.32 -18.17
CA PHE A 70 1.92 -4.60 -19.43
C PHE A 70 2.18 -3.09 -19.24
N ALA A 71 1.56 -2.45 -18.26
CA ALA A 71 1.79 -1.04 -17.96
C ALA A 71 3.26 -0.72 -17.65
N SER A 72 3.93 -1.59 -16.89
CA SER A 72 5.37 -1.49 -16.63
C SER A 72 6.20 -1.66 -17.90
N SER A 73 5.82 -2.56 -18.81
CA SER A 73 6.50 -2.73 -20.11
C SER A 73 6.30 -1.56 -21.06
N VAL A 74 5.16 -0.87 -20.98
CA VAL A 74 4.90 0.36 -21.73
C VAL A 74 5.68 1.53 -21.12
N SER A 75 5.78 1.63 -19.79
CA SER A 75 6.62 2.63 -19.12
C SER A 75 8.09 2.55 -19.53
N THR A 76 8.64 1.34 -19.72
CA THR A 76 10.02 1.18 -20.20
C THR A 76 10.16 1.43 -21.70
N ALA A 77 9.12 1.17 -22.50
CA ALA A 77 9.13 1.44 -23.94
C ALA A 77 8.87 2.92 -24.31
N ASN A 78 8.28 3.70 -23.41
CA ASN A 78 7.87 5.09 -23.67
C ASN A 78 8.73 6.15 -22.97
N SER A 79 9.88 5.76 -22.39
CA SER A 79 10.88 6.73 -21.93
C SER A 79 11.66 7.27 -23.13
N THR A 80 11.00 8.12 -23.92
CA THR A 80 11.66 8.97 -24.93
C THR A 80 12.41 10.13 -24.27
N GLN A 81 12.30 10.28 -22.96
CA GLN A 81 13.05 11.29 -22.22
C GLN A 81 14.40 10.73 -21.81
N PRO A 82 15.47 11.51 -22.02
CA PRO A 82 16.79 11.12 -21.54
C PRO A 82 16.77 10.94 -20.01
N PRO A 83 17.64 10.07 -19.47
CA PRO A 83 17.80 9.98 -18.03
C PRO A 83 18.17 11.36 -17.46
N LEU A 84 17.65 11.65 -16.28
CA LEU A 84 17.99 12.88 -15.55
C LEU A 84 19.51 12.95 -15.33
N SER A 85 20.08 14.13 -15.56
CA SER A 85 21.45 14.49 -15.20
C SER A 85 21.65 14.49 -13.69
N ASN A 86 22.90 14.50 -13.24
CA ASN A 86 23.23 14.52 -11.81
C ASN A 86 22.59 15.71 -11.07
N THR A 87 22.53 16.90 -11.69
CA THR A 87 21.90 18.08 -11.06
C THR A 87 20.38 17.94 -10.99
N GLU A 88 19.75 17.40 -12.03
CA GLU A 88 18.32 17.10 -12.02
C GLU A 88 17.97 15.99 -11.01
N LEU A 89 18.82 14.97 -10.87
CA LEU A 89 18.68 13.91 -9.87
C LEU A 89 18.80 14.46 -8.44
N ALA A 90 19.74 15.36 -8.21
CA ALA A 90 19.91 16.03 -6.91
C ALA A 90 18.69 16.89 -6.56
N MET A 91 18.20 17.68 -7.52
CA MET A 91 16.97 18.46 -7.36
C MET A 91 15.76 17.55 -7.10
N ALA A 92 15.56 16.51 -7.92
CA ALA A 92 14.44 15.59 -7.76
C ALA A 92 14.43 14.94 -6.38
N ALA A 93 15.58 14.47 -5.90
CA ALA A 93 15.73 13.92 -4.56
C ALA A 93 15.45 14.97 -3.46
N TYR A 94 15.92 16.22 -3.64
CA TYR A 94 15.69 17.31 -2.70
C TYR A 94 14.21 17.69 -2.58
N LEU A 95 13.51 17.72 -3.72
CA LEU A 95 12.07 17.92 -3.75
C LEU A 95 11.35 16.78 -3.03
N ASP A 96 11.75 15.52 -3.28
CA ASP A 96 11.15 14.34 -2.66
C ASP A 96 11.36 14.27 -1.14
N MET A 97 12.50 14.77 -0.64
CA MET A 97 12.75 14.93 0.80
C MET A 97 11.77 15.93 1.46
N ASN A 98 11.29 16.93 0.70
CA ASN A 98 10.51 18.07 1.22
C ASN A 98 8.99 18.00 1.02
N GLY A 99 8.44 16.94 0.40
CA GLY A 99 6.99 16.85 0.19
C GLY A 99 6.47 15.56 -0.43
N THR A 100 5.14 15.49 -0.60
CA THR A 100 4.39 14.24 -0.85
C THR A 100 4.34 13.80 -2.32
N THR A 101 4.29 14.73 -3.28
CA THR A 101 4.18 14.44 -4.73
C THR A 101 5.02 15.38 -5.59
N PRO A 102 5.52 14.95 -6.77
CA PRO A 102 6.34 15.78 -7.66
C PRO A 102 5.72 17.13 -8.02
N VAL A 103 4.43 17.16 -8.38
CA VAL A 103 3.72 18.38 -8.78
C VAL A 103 3.66 19.40 -7.66
N ALA A 104 3.27 18.99 -6.45
CA ALA A 104 3.18 19.88 -5.29
C ALA A 104 4.54 20.49 -4.92
N ASN A 105 5.62 19.72 -5.08
CA ASN A 105 6.97 20.20 -4.84
C ASN A 105 7.41 21.20 -5.91
N LEU A 106 7.17 20.91 -7.20
CA LEU A 106 7.52 21.82 -8.29
C LEU A 106 6.77 23.16 -8.18
N GLU A 107 5.49 23.16 -7.79
CA GLU A 107 4.72 24.39 -7.54
C GLU A 107 5.28 25.20 -6.36
N ARG A 108 5.73 24.53 -5.29
CA ARG A 108 6.29 25.19 -4.10
C ARG A 108 7.64 25.86 -4.38
N PHE A 109 8.52 25.19 -5.14
CA PHE A 109 9.88 25.68 -5.38
C PHE A 109 10.02 26.49 -6.68
N GLY A 110 9.13 26.31 -7.66
CA GLY A 110 9.08 27.12 -8.89
C GLY A 110 8.52 28.54 -8.71
N ALA A 111 7.93 28.85 -7.54
CA ALA A 111 7.28 30.14 -7.26
C ALA A 111 8.15 31.15 -6.48
N GLY A 112 9.48 30.99 -6.46
CA GLY A 112 10.39 31.94 -5.80
C GLY A 112 10.95 31.46 -4.46
N ALA A 113 11.23 30.17 -4.32
CA ALA A 113 12.13 29.71 -3.27
C ALA A 113 13.56 30.13 -3.66
N GLU A 114 14.27 30.83 -2.78
CA GLU A 114 15.70 31.07 -2.90
C GLU A 114 16.42 29.73 -2.78
N LEU A 115 16.60 29.00 -3.88
CA LEU A 115 17.47 27.82 -3.88
C LEU A 115 18.82 28.23 -4.42
N THR A 116 19.91 27.70 -3.85
CA THR A 116 21.23 27.79 -4.48
C THR A 116 21.76 26.39 -4.77
N PHE A 117 22.41 26.23 -5.92
CA PHE A 117 23.06 25.00 -6.35
C PHE A 117 24.55 25.24 -6.54
N ASP A 118 25.35 24.51 -5.77
CA ASP A 118 26.80 24.53 -5.90
C ASP A 118 27.32 23.12 -6.21
N ASN A 119 27.92 22.97 -7.38
CA ASN A 119 28.69 21.75 -7.69
C ASN A 119 29.99 21.80 -6.89
N LEU A 120 30.13 20.90 -5.92
CA LEU A 120 31.33 20.76 -5.11
C LEU A 120 32.34 19.83 -5.80
N SER A 121 33.58 19.81 -5.31
CA SER A 121 34.56 18.80 -5.71
C SER A 121 34.06 17.39 -5.35
N ASP A 122 34.50 16.39 -6.12
CA ASP A 122 34.19 14.96 -5.91
C ASP A 122 32.76 14.50 -6.25
N GLY A 123 32.02 15.28 -7.05
CA GLY A 123 30.71 14.88 -7.58
C GLY A 123 29.56 15.06 -6.59
N GLN A 124 29.81 15.78 -5.49
CA GLN A 124 28.82 16.18 -4.52
C GLN A 124 28.15 17.49 -4.93
N ILE A 125 26.84 17.61 -4.69
CA ILE A 125 26.06 18.82 -5.00
C ILE A 125 25.52 19.39 -3.70
N SER A 126 25.77 20.67 -3.46
CA SER A 126 25.20 21.42 -2.33
C SER A 126 23.91 22.10 -2.78
N ILE A 127 22.85 21.94 -1.98
CA ILE A 127 21.55 22.59 -2.18
C ILE A 127 21.19 23.33 -0.89
N SER A 128 20.96 24.64 -0.98
CA SER A 128 20.49 25.47 0.14
C SER A 128 19.17 26.16 -0.21
N ALA A 129 18.34 26.44 0.80
CA ALA A 129 17.05 27.13 0.64
C ALA A 129 17.03 28.49 1.36
N GLY A 130 17.73 29.47 0.81
CA GLY A 130 17.77 30.84 1.32
C GLY A 130 18.75 31.01 2.49
N SER A 131 18.97 32.28 2.86
CA SER A 131 20.06 32.71 3.77
C SER A 131 20.08 32.12 5.19
N THR A 132 19.04 31.37 5.60
CA THR A 132 18.92 30.76 6.94
C THR A 132 18.66 29.24 6.93
N ALA A 133 18.60 28.59 5.77
CA ALA A 133 18.29 27.17 5.71
C ALA A 133 19.53 26.27 5.83
N SER A 134 19.31 25.10 6.43
CA SER A 134 20.31 24.02 6.45
C SER A 134 20.62 23.56 5.03
N THR A 135 21.90 23.57 4.68
CA THR A 135 22.40 23.03 3.42
C THR A 135 22.33 21.51 3.46
N VAL A 136 22.04 20.90 2.32
CA VAL A 136 22.23 19.47 2.13
C VAL A 136 23.30 19.19 1.10
N LEU A 137 24.05 18.13 1.36
CA LEU A 137 25.05 17.56 0.48
C LEU A 137 24.43 16.35 -0.21
N VAL A 138 24.51 16.33 -1.53
CA VAL A 138 23.95 15.26 -2.36
C VAL A 138 25.08 14.47 -2.99
N ASP A 139 25.19 13.19 -2.62
CA ASP A 139 26.15 12.23 -3.18
C ASP A 139 25.44 11.30 -4.17
N ILE A 140 25.87 11.32 -5.43
CA ILE A 140 25.28 10.51 -6.50
C ILE A 140 26.25 9.41 -6.88
N ASN A 141 25.81 8.16 -6.81
CA ASN A 141 26.55 7.01 -7.33
C ASN A 141 25.77 6.36 -8.49
N SER A 142 26.19 5.17 -8.95
CA SER A 142 25.57 4.53 -10.12
C SER A 142 24.12 4.07 -9.93
N GLU A 143 23.63 3.96 -8.69
CA GLU A 143 22.30 3.39 -8.39
C GLU A 143 21.44 4.29 -7.49
N THR A 144 22.06 5.14 -6.68
CA THR A 144 21.38 5.91 -5.64
C THR A 144 21.82 7.37 -5.59
N VAL A 145 20.88 8.21 -5.14
CA VAL A 145 21.12 9.58 -4.69
C VAL A 145 21.02 9.60 -3.18
N ASN A 146 22.08 9.99 -2.48
CA ASN A 146 22.10 10.15 -1.03
C ASN A 146 22.06 11.64 -0.70
N ILE A 147 21.07 12.06 0.07
CA ILE A 147 21.00 13.40 0.64
C ILE A 147 21.46 13.31 2.08
N ASN A 148 22.43 14.13 2.45
CA ASN A 148 22.94 14.26 3.79
C ASN A 148 22.82 15.70 4.26
N PRO A 149 22.45 15.96 5.52
CA PRO A 149 22.60 17.30 6.08
C PRO A 149 24.08 17.70 6.04
N ASP A 150 24.37 18.92 5.62
CA ASP A 150 25.72 19.47 5.74
C ASP A 150 26.05 19.68 7.23
N PRO A 151 27.06 18.98 7.78
CA PRO A 151 27.38 19.07 9.21
C PRO A 151 27.81 20.48 9.66
N GLN A 152 28.18 21.37 8.74
CA GLN A 152 28.58 22.74 9.06
C GLN A 152 27.39 23.69 9.22
N THR A 153 26.25 23.40 8.56
CA THR A 153 25.06 24.25 8.54
C THR A 153 23.81 23.57 9.12
N ALA A 154 23.89 22.27 9.44
CA ALA A 154 22.79 21.52 10.03
C ALA A 154 22.57 21.90 11.49
N THR A 155 21.36 22.41 11.79
CA THR A 155 20.88 22.48 13.16
C THR A 155 20.51 21.07 13.64
N PRO A 156 20.85 20.68 14.89
CA PRO A 156 20.44 19.39 15.43
C PRO A 156 18.91 19.22 15.44
N GLY A 157 18.38 18.42 14.52
CA GLY A 157 16.96 18.04 14.44
C GLY A 157 16.25 18.29 13.12
N ASP A 158 16.85 19.07 12.20
CA ASP A 158 16.10 19.64 11.07
C ASP A 158 16.10 18.78 9.81
N ILE A 159 17.20 18.09 9.49
CA ILE A 159 17.33 17.28 8.27
C ILE A 159 17.95 15.93 8.59
N LYS A 160 17.31 14.85 8.13
CA LYS A 160 17.84 13.47 8.23
C LYS A 160 18.41 13.05 6.90
N SER A 161 19.47 12.24 6.93
CA SER A 161 19.98 11.60 5.73
C SER A 161 18.89 10.74 5.07
N MET A 162 18.79 10.81 3.75
CA MET A 162 17.86 10.05 2.94
C MET A 162 18.57 9.45 1.73
N THR A 163 18.13 8.26 1.31
CA THR A 163 18.65 7.58 0.12
C THR A 163 17.50 7.31 -0.84
N PHE A 164 17.70 7.65 -2.10
CA PHE A 164 16.74 7.49 -3.19
C PHE A 164 17.32 6.64 -4.30
N SER A 165 16.47 5.81 -4.92
CA SER A 165 16.81 5.03 -6.13
C SER A 165 16.82 5.95 -7.35
N ILE A 166 17.90 5.92 -8.15
CA ILE A 166 17.98 6.68 -9.41
C ILE A 166 16.89 6.24 -10.38
N ASN A 167 16.56 4.95 -10.41
CA ASN A 167 15.49 4.44 -11.26
C ASN A 167 14.13 5.01 -10.85
N ASP A 168 13.86 5.10 -9.54
CA ASP A 168 12.59 5.60 -9.01
C ASP A 168 12.45 7.11 -9.27
N LEU A 169 13.54 7.86 -9.08
CA LEU A 169 13.59 9.29 -9.41
C LEU A 169 13.37 9.52 -10.91
N ASN A 170 14.05 8.78 -11.78
CA ASN A 170 13.84 8.89 -13.24
C ASN A 170 12.39 8.59 -13.63
N GLN A 171 11.78 7.54 -13.09
CA GLN A 171 10.39 7.21 -13.41
C GLN A 171 9.40 8.29 -12.97
N ARG A 172 9.65 8.94 -11.83
CA ARG A 172 8.73 9.94 -11.26
C ARG A 172 8.95 11.34 -11.82
N TYR A 173 10.20 11.71 -12.10
CA TYR A 173 10.60 13.08 -12.39
C TYR A 173 11.04 13.33 -13.84
N ALA A 174 11.34 12.29 -14.65
CA ALA A 174 11.60 12.50 -16.08
C ALA A 174 10.47 13.26 -16.78
N PRO A 175 9.16 12.97 -16.56
CA PRO A 175 8.06 13.75 -17.17
C PRO A 175 8.08 15.25 -16.88
N TYR A 176 8.78 15.67 -15.83
CA TYR A 176 8.84 17.04 -15.34
C TYR A 176 10.21 17.70 -15.58
N GLN A 177 11.03 17.13 -16.47
CA GLN A 177 12.40 17.57 -16.73
C GLN A 177 12.51 19.09 -17.00
N ALA A 178 11.68 19.62 -17.89
CA ALA A 178 11.70 21.06 -18.22
C ALA A 178 11.41 21.97 -17.01
N GLN A 179 10.64 21.50 -16.03
CA GLN A 179 10.38 22.26 -14.80
C GLN A 179 11.54 22.16 -13.83
N LEU A 180 12.23 21.01 -13.76
CA LEU A 180 13.47 20.88 -13.01
C LEU A 180 14.53 21.84 -13.56
N ASP A 181 14.71 21.87 -14.87
CA ASP A 181 15.65 22.77 -15.55
C ASP A 181 15.35 24.24 -15.24
N ALA A 182 14.07 24.64 -15.26
CA ALA A 182 13.67 26.01 -14.95
C ALA A 182 14.02 26.40 -13.50
N ILE A 183 13.81 25.49 -12.53
CA ILE A 183 14.15 25.73 -11.13
C ILE A 183 15.66 25.80 -10.95
N ILE A 184 16.41 24.87 -11.55
CA ILE A 184 17.88 24.82 -11.48
C ILE A 184 18.50 26.09 -12.09
N ALA A 185 18.01 26.54 -13.25
CA ALA A 185 18.49 27.75 -13.91
C ALA A 185 18.26 28.99 -13.04
N THR A 186 17.06 29.13 -12.49
CA THR A 186 16.73 30.25 -11.58
C THR A 186 17.65 30.25 -10.36
N ALA A 187 17.89 29.08 -9.78
CA ALA A 187 18.72 28.91 -8.59
C ALA A 187 20.24 29.05 -8.85
N SER A 188 20.67 29.00 -10.12
CA SER A 188 22.07 29.17 -10.52
C SER A 188 22.42 30.63 -10.87
N ASP A 189 21.46 31.37 -11.43
CA ASP A 189 21.66 32.78 -11.82
C ASP A 189 21.85 33.71 -10.62
N ASP A 190 21.21 33.41 -9.48
CA ASP A 190 21.35 34.18 -8.23
C ASP A 190 22.77 34.07 -7.62
N ASN A 191 23.58 33.09 -8.04
CA ASN A 191 24.92 32.84 -7.50
C ASN A 191 26.05 33.55 -8.29
N GLN A 192 25.76 34.18 -9.43
CA GLN A 192 26.74 34.95 -10.22
C GLN A 192 26.65 36.47 -10.03
N GLY A 193 25.77 36.94 -9.14
CA GLY A 193 25.43 38.36 -8.99
C GLY A 193 26.00 39.08 -7.76
N ASN A 194 26.87 38.47 -6.95
CA ASN A 194 27.36 39.08 -5.70
C ASN A 194 28.89 39.03 -5.55
#